data_AF-H7FQH0-F1
#
_entry.id   AF-H7FQH0-F1
#
_cell.length_a   1.000
_cell.length_b   1.000
_cell.length_c   1.000
_cell.angle_alpha   90.00
_cell.angle_beta   90.00
_cell.angle_gamma   90.00
#
_symmetry.space_group_name_H-M   'P 1'
#
loop_
_entity.id
_entity.type
_entity.pdbx_description
1 polymer ?
#
loop_
_entity_poly.entity_id
_entity_poly.type
_entity_poly.pdbx_seq_one_letter_code
_entity_poly.pdbx_strand_id
1 'polypeptide(L)'
;MKNFLIPTTLKEDTIGAVKTAVNLAKGNDCKIILMLISETPDTYSSPSSFLREIINKSTANEENILHICREIVSKFDNCSLKIHNQYGISSPVFKRIIEHFSLNLIIVTHSYHQEEKRIIQNLVQLLDNQKCPILHLGAMENQDVFNKALYIENTASTIPIEDLQQFITKNFCSQIVSMTSDIETTNLEEFTPYLTEVINKNGVNLLVKTRKPKKIKLKKSPKQDNIIFLGLSVLSLYEEMVLEHNFQELSLT
;
A
#
# COMPACT_ATOMS: atom_id res chain seq x y z
N MET A 1 18.12 5.02 0.53
CA MET A 1 17.52 3.87 -0.18
C MET A 1 16.04 3.82 0.14
N LYS A 2 15.15 3.77 -0.87
CA LYS A 2 13.69 3.63 -0.69
C LYS A 2 13.26 2.19 -0.93
N ASN A 3 12.77 1.51 0.10
CA ASN A 3 12.35 0.12 0.01
C ASN A 3 10.83 0.02 -0.01
N PHE A 4 10.32 -0.68 -1.03
CA PHE A 4 8.90 -0.84 -1.30
C PHE A 4 8.49 -2.30 -1.13
N LEU A 5 7.37 -2.56 -0.48
CA LEU A 5 6.77 -3.89 -0.43
C LEU A 5 5.47 -3.90 -1.23
N ILE A 6 5.35 -4.86 -2.14
CA ILE A 6 4.14 -5.09 -2.93
C ILE A 6 3.65 -6.51 -2.59
N PRO A 7 2.69 -6.66 -1.66
CA PRO A 7 1.99 -7.92 -1.51
C PRO A 7 1.18 -8.20 -2.79
N THR A 8 1.35 -9.38 -3.37
CA THR A 8 0.79 -9.69 -4.70
C THR A 8 0.36 -11.14 -4.83
N THR A 9 -0.66 -11.37 -5.66
CA THR A 9 -1.05 -12.67 -6.22
C THR A 9 -0.64 -12.82 -7.68
N LEU A 10 0.29 -11.95 -8.14
CA LEU A 10 0.82 -11.88 -9.50
C LEU A 10 -0.26 -11.75 -10.57
N LYS A 11 -1.24 -10.88 -10.33
CA LYS A 11 -2.22 -10.39 -11.33
C LYS A 11 -1.63 -9.21 -12.11
N GLU A 12 -2.26 -8.83 -13.23
CA GLU A 12 -1.73 -7.81 -14.16
C GLU A 12 -1.47 -6.45 -13.49
N ASP A 13 -2.30 -6.05 -12.54
CA ASP A 13 -2.14 -4.81 -11.77
C ASP A 13 -0.85 -4.75 -10.91
N THR A 14 -0.19 -5.89 -10.70
CA THR A 14 1.15 -5.96 -10.09
C THR A 14 2.18 -5.19 -10.93
N ILE A 15 2.04 -5.23 -12.26
CA ILE A 15 2.92 -4.49 -13.17
C ILE A 15 2.76 -2.99 -12.92
N GLY A 16 1.53 -2.51 -12.74
CA GLY A 16 1.23 -1.13 -12.37
C GLY A 16 1.85 -0.74 -11.02
N ALA A 17 1.80 -1.63 -10.02
CA ALA A 17 2.44 -1.38 -8.73
C ALA A 17 3.97 -1.28 -8.82
N VAL A 18 4.61 -2.12 -9.63
CA VAL A 18 6.07 -2.06 -9.84
C VAL A 18 6.45 -0.76 -10.55
N LYS A 19 5.74 -0.36 -11.63
CA LYS A 19 5.97 0.93 -12.30
C LYS A 19 5.84 2.10 -11.31
N THR A 20 4.80 2.05 -10.47
CA THR A 20 4.56 3.07 -9.45
C THR A 20 5.71 3.15 -8.44
N ALA A 21 6.20 2.01 -7.95
CA ALA A 21 7.33 1.96 -7.03
C ALA A 21 8.61 2.57 -7.63
N VAL A 22 8.91 2.25 -8.89
CA VAL A 22 10.06 2.80 -9.62
C VAL A 22 9.92 4.32 -9.78
N ASN A 23 8.74 4.80 -10.18
CA ASN A 23 8.49 6.24 -10.34
C ASN A 23 8.62 7.00 -9.01
N LEU A 24 8.16 6.42 -7.90
CA LEU A 24 8.29 6.99 -6.55
C LEU A 24 9.73 6.98 -6.02
N ALA A 25 10.59 6.10 -6.55
CA ALA A 25 12.00 6.08 -6.22
C ALA A 25 12.74 7.33 -6.74
N LYS A 26 12.30 7.90 -7.87
CA LYS A 26 12.85 9.14 -8.47
C LYS A 26 14.37 9.12 -8.65
N GLY A 27 14.92 8.00 -9.13
CA GLY A 27 16.36 7.84 -9.34
C GLY A 27 17.18 7.58 -8.06
N ASN A 28 16.55 7.55 -6.87
CA ASN A 28 17.22 7.07 -5.66
C ASN A 28 17.33 5.55 -5.67
N ASP A 29 18.34 5.01 -4.98
CA ASP A 29 18.48 3.57 -4.80
C ASP A 29 17.20 2.97 -4.21
N CYS A 30 16.67 1.95 -4.88
CA CYS A 30 15.38 1.39 -4.56
C CYS A 30 15.41 -0.14 -4.52
N LYS A 31 14.66 -0.72 -3.58
CA LYS A 31 14.45 -2.16 -3.51
C LYS A 31 12.95 -2.42 -3.50
N ILE A 32 12.48 -3.16 -4.48
CA ILE A 32 11.08 -3.56 -4.62
C ILE A 32 10.99 -5.02 -4.19
N ILE A 33 10.24 -5.27 -3.13
CA ILE A 33 9.99 -6.60 -2.59
C ILE A 33 8.60 -7.04 -3.03
N LEU A 34 8.52 -7.99 -3.98
CA LEU A 34 7.27 -8.68 -4.30
C LEU A 34 7.05 -9.77 -3.26
N MET A 35 6.01 -9.63 -2.44
CA MET A 35 5.70 -10.60 -1.40
C MET A 35 4.54 -11.48 -1.82
N LEU A 36 4.82 -12.78 -1.96
CA LEU A 36 3.81 -13.81 -2.17
C LEU A 36 3.54 -14.47 -0.83
N ILE A 37 2.27 -14.50 -0.42
CA ILE A 37 1.86 -15.15 0.82
C ILE A 37 1.11 -16.44 0.51
N SER A 38 1.43 -17.50 1.25
CA SER A 38 0.81 -18.81 1.11
C SER A 38 0.47 -19.41 2.47
N GLU A 39 -0.61 -20.16 2.52
CA GLU A 39 -0.94 -20.93 3.72
C GLU A 39 0.08 -22.05 3.89
N THR A 40 0.40 -22.37 5.15
CA THR A 40 1.17 -23.57 5.45
C THR A 40 0.25 -24.76 5.24
N PRO A 41 0.63 -25.76 4.40
CA PRO A 41 -0.21 -26.93 4.22
C PRO A 41 -0.43 -27.66 5.54
N ASP A 42 -1.64 -28.17 5.77
CA ASP A 42 -2.04 -28.91 6.98
C ASP A 42 -1.46 -30.35 7.04
N THR A 43 -0.49 -30.65 6.18
CA THR A 43 0.09 -31.98 5.99
C THR A 43 1.31 -32.17 6.89
N TYR A 44 1.06 -32.48 8.17
CA TYR A 44 2.12 -32.69 9.18
C TYR A 44 2.82 -34.06 9.09
N SER A 45 2.28 -34.99 8.30
CA SER A 45 2.64 -36.41 8.38
C SER A 45 3.86 -36.81 7.55
N SER A 46 4.31 -35.98 6.60
CA SER A 46 5.53 -36.23 5.83
C SER A 46 6.16 -34.94 5.30
N PRO A 47 7.45 -34.66 5.61
CA PRO A 47 8.19 -33.53 5.04
C PRO A 47 8.22 -33.52 3.50
N SER A 48 8.19 -34.68 2.85
CA SER A 48 8.21 -34.76 1.38
C SER A 48 6.90 -34.29 0.75
N SER A 49 5.76 -34.57 1.39
CA SER A 49 4.44 -34.13 0.94
C SER A 49 4.27 -32.63 1.17
N PHE A 50 4.69 -32.14 2.35
CA PHE A 50 4.72 -30.72 2.67
C PHE A 50 5.55 -29.91 1.67
N LEU A 51 6.78 -30.36 1.36
CA LEU A 51 7.63 -29.69 0.36
C LEU A 51 7.01 -29.70 -1.04
N ARG A 52 6.37 -30.80 -1.43
CA ARG A 52 5.71 -30.90 -2.74
C ARG A 52 4.51 -29.95 -2.85
N GLU A 53 3.78 -29.73 -1.76
CA GLU A 53 2.66 -28.77 -1.69
C GLU A 53 3.14 -27.31 -1.61
N ILE A 54 4.29 -27.07 -0.98
CA ILE A 54 4.92 -25.74 -0.86
C ILE A 54 5.59 -25.27 -2.14
N ILE A 55 6.05 -26.19 -3.00
CA ILE A 55 6.53 -25.88 -4.34
C ILE A 55 5.31 -25.45 -5.18
N ASN A 56 4.93 -24.18 -5.01
CA ASN A 56 3.93 -23.52 -5.83
C ASN A 56 4.41 -23.59 -7.27
N LYS A 57 3.68 -24.34 -8.11
CA LYS A 57 3.84 -24.25 -9.55
C LYS A 57 3.30 -22.89 -9.96
N SER A 58 4.20 -21.96 -10.25
CA SER A 58 3.83 -20.71 -10.90
C SER A 58 3.13 -21.05 -12.22
N THR A 59 2.01 -20.40 -12.47
CA THR A 59 1.36 -20.49 -13.78
C THR A 59 2.18 -19.73 -14.81
N ALA A 60 2.06 -20.09 -16.09
CA ALA A 60 2.74 -19.38 -17.17
C ALA A 60 2.42 -17.88 -17.19
N ASN A 61 1.20 -17.50 -16.77
CA ASN A 61 0.80 -16.11 -16.67
C ASN A 61 1.54 -15.36 -15.56
N GLU A 62 1.64 -15.97 -14.38
CA GLU A 62 2.39 -15.41 -13.24
C GLU A 62 3.89 -15.26 -13.57
N GLU A 63 4.47 -16.25 -14.28
CA GLU A 63 5.84 -16.17 -14.76
C GLU A 63 6.05 -15.03 -15.76
N ASN A 64 5.10 -14.83 -16.68
CA ASN A 64 5.13 -13.72 -17.63
C ASN A 64 5.04 -12.37 -16.90
N ILE A 65 4.18 -12.24 -15.90
CA ILE A 65 4.06 -11.02 -15.09
C ILE A 65 5.36 -10.74 -14.33
N LEU A 66 5.99 -11.76 -13.75
CA LEU A 66 7.30 -11.62 -13.11
C LEU A 66 8.40 -11.22 -14.11
N HIS A 67 8.37 -11.78 -15.32
CA HIS A 67 9.29 -11.42 -16.39
C HIS A 67 9.16 -9.94 -16.74
N ILE A 68 7.94 -9.46 -17.02
CA ILE A 68 7.67 -8.06 -17.32
C ILE A 68 8.10 -7.14 -16.16
N CYS A 69 7.83 -7.54 -14.91
CA CYS A 69 8.28 -6.77 -13.75
C CYS A 69 9.81 -6.66 -13.67
N ARG A 70 10.54 -7.74 -13.96
CA ARG A 70 12.01 -7.73 -14.03
C ARG A 70 12.51 -6.84 -15.16
N GLU A 71 11.89 -6.91 -16.34
CA GLU A 71 12.23 -6.04 -17.47
C GLU A 71 12.05 -4.56 -17.13
N ILE A 72 10.95 -4.19 -16.47
CA ILE A 72 10.70 -2.82 -16.03
C ILE A 72 11.80 -2.34 -15.09
N VAL A 73 12.15 -3.15 -14.07
CA VAL A 73 13.19 -2.78 -13.11
C VAL A 73 14.57 -2.75 -13.75
N SER A 74 14.87 -3.63 -14.71
CA SER A 74 16.16 -3.68 -15.40
C SER A 74 16.48 -2.43 -16.23
N LYS A 75 15.47 -1.60 -16.54
CA LYS A 75 15.67 -0.30 -17.20
C LYS A 75 16.26 0.77 -16.25
N PHE A 76 16.35 0.48 -14.95
CA PHE A 76 16.77 1.42 -13.92
C PHE A 76 17.87 0.79 -13.06
N ASP A 77 19.12 1.23 -13.23
CA ASP A 77 20.29 0.66 -12.56
C ASP A 77 20.25 0.83 -11.02
N ASN A 78 19.53 1.82 -10.53
CA ASN A 78 19.36 2.14 -9.12
C ASN A 78 18.27 1.28 -8.44
N CYS A 79 17.54 0.44 -9.17
CA CYS A 79 16.43 -0.33 -8.64
C CYS A 79 16.66 -1.84 -8.70
N SER A 80 16.26 -2.54 -7.65
CA SER A 80 16.37 -4.00 -7.58
C SER A 80 15.03 -4.65 -7.22
N LEU A 81 14.73 -5.80 -7.83
CA LEU A 81 13.53 -6.58 -7.57
C LEU A 81 13.89 -7.83 -6.76
N LYS A 82 13.23 -8.03 -5.61
CA LYS A 82 13.37 -9.22 -4.78
C LYS A 82 12.01 -9.90 -4.63
N ILE A 83 11.98 -11.22 -4.79
CA ILE A 83 10.80 -12.03 -4.49
C ILE A 83 10.93 -12.56 -3.07
N HIS A 84 9.90 -12.37 -2.25
CA HIS A 84 9.81 -12.88 -0.88
C HIS A 84 8.60 -13.79 -0.75
N ASN A 85 8.84 -15.10 -0.60
CA ASN A 85 7.79 -16.07 -0.34
C ASN A 85 7.59 -16.19 1.17
N GLN A 86 6.36 -15.93 1.63
CA GLN A 86 5.99 -15.97 3.04
C GLN A 86 4.93 -17.05 3.27
N TYR A 87 5.26 -18.04 4.10
CA TYR A 87 4.33 -19.09 4.51
C TYR A 87 3.79 -18.77 5.91
N GLY A 88 2.48 -18.54 6.00
CA GLY A 88 1.84 -18.03 7.21
C GLY A 88 2.20 -16.57 7.53
N ILE A 89 1.31 -15.86 8.22
CA ILE A 89 1.54 -14.49 8.66
C ILE A 89 0.92 -14.23 10.02
N SER A 90 1.61 -13.44 10.82
CA SER A 90 1.14 -12.91 12.09
C SER A 90 1.64 -11.48 12.27
N SER A 91 1.06 -10.72 13.19
CA SER A 91 1.48 -9.34 13.45
C SER A 91 2.99 -9.22 13.77
N PRO A 92 3.59 -10.06 14.64
CA PRO A 92 5.02 -9.99 14.91
C PRO A 92 5.90 -10.33 13.70
N VAL A 93 5.49 -11.32 12.91
CA VAL A 93 6.22 -11.70 11.67
C VAL A 93 6.19 -10.54 10.69
N PHE A 94 5.01 -9.95 10.48
CA PHE A 94 4.86 -8.85 9.53
C PHE A 94 5.64 -7.60 9.97
N LYS A 95 5.61 -7.26 11.25
CA LYS A 95 6.45 -6.20 11.82
C LYS A 95 7.94 -6.44 11.54
N ARG A 96 8.43 -7.66 11.76
CA ARG A 96 9.82 -8.02 11.46
C ARG A 96 10.15 -7.93 9.97
N ILE A 97 9.21 -8.26 9.08
CA ILE A 97 9.40 -8.09 7.62
C ILE A 97 9.60 -6.61 7.29
N ILE A 98 8.77 -5.73 7.86
CA ILE A 98 8.89 -4.28 7.69
C ILE A 98 10.24 -3.77 8.16
N GLU A 99 10.69 -4.19 9.34
CA GLU A 99 11.98 -3.80 9.92
C GLU A 99 13.17 -4.36 9.12
N HIS A 100 13.15 -5.66 8.80
CA HIS A 100 14.23 -6.35 8.09
C HIS A 100 14.49 -5.76 6.70
N PHE A 101 13.41 -5.41 5.98
CA PHE A 101 13.54 -4.75 4.69
C PHE A 101 13.59 -3.23 4.79
N SER A 102 13.51 -2.67 6.01
CA SER A 102 13.47 -1.22 6.26
C SER A 102 12.50 -0.50 5.32
N LEU A 103 11.26 -0.99 5.27
CA LEU A 103 10.27 -0.55 4.29
C LEU A 103 9.85 0.90 4.53
N ASN A 104 9.80 1.68 3.45
CA ASN A 104 9.33 3.06 3.46
C ASN A 104 7.87 3.19 3.01
N LEU A 105 7.39 2.24 2.20
CA LEU A 105 6.04 2.25 1.65
C LEU A 105 5.61 0.84 1.30
N ILE A 106 4.34 0.53 1.58
CA ILE A 106 3.68 -0.68 1.13
C ILE A 106 2.68 -0.29 0.04
N ILE A 107 2.72 -0.94 -1.12
CA ILE A 107 1.82 -0.67 -2.24
C ILE A 107 0.90 -1.86 -2.42
N VAL A 108 -0.40 -1.65 -2.21
CA VAL A 108 -1.43 -2.70 -2.30
C VAL A 108 -2.23 -2.48 -3.57
N THR A 109 -2.26 -3.48 -4.45
CA THR A 109 -3.07 -3.41 -5.67
C THR A 109 -4.55 -3.64 -5.39
N HIS A 110 -5.40 -3.17 -6.30
CA HIS A 110 -6.84 -3.34 -6.20
C HIS A 110 -7.23 -4.83 -6.13
N SER A 111 -6.64 -5.65 -7.01
CA SER A 111 -6.96 -7.09 -7.06
C SER A 111 -6.48 -7.86 -5.83
N TYR A 112 -5.44 -7.38 -5.15
CA TYR A 112 -4.97 -7.98 -3.90
C TYR A 112 -5.90 -7.65 -2.73
N HIS A 113 -6.41 -6.42 -2.68
CA HIS A 113 -7.35 -6.00 -1.64
C HIS A 113 -8.70 -6.72 -1.74
N GLN A 114 -9.13 -7.09 -2.96
CA GLN A 114 -10.37 -7.83 -3.20
C GLN A 114 -10.26 -9.35 -3.02
N GLU A 115 -9.07 -9.86 -2.72
CA GLU A 115 -8.84 -11.30 -2.68
C GLU A 115 -9.54 -11.95 -1.47
N GLU A 116 -10.24 -13.07 -1.72
CA GLU A 116 -11.06 -13.73 -0.71
C GLU A 116 -10.28 -14.74 0.14
N LYS A 117 -9.06 -15.10 -0.28
CA LYS A 117 -8.20 -16.03 0.47
C LYS A 117 -7.97 -15.51 1.88
N ARG A 118 -8.28 -16.34 2.88
CA ARG A 118 -8.23 -16.01 4.30
C ARG A 118 -6.88 -15.43 4.74
N ILE A 119 -5.78 -16.05 4.30
CA ILE A 119 -4.44 -15.55 4.64
C ILE A 119 -4.16 -14.14 4.10
N ILE A 120 -4.71 -13.80 2.94
CA ILE A 120 -4.56 -12.48 2.32
C ILE A 120 -5.42 -11.46 3.06
N GLN A 121 -6.67 -11.80 3.37
CA GLN A 121 -7.54 -10.97 4.20
C GLN A 121 -6.91 -10.68 5.58
N ASN A 122 -6.25 -11.68 6.18
CA ASN A 122 -5.52 -11.49 7.43
C ASN A 122 -4.38 -10.47 7.25
N LEU A 123 -3.59 -10.56 6.18
CA LEU A 123 -2.53 -9.58 5.91
C LEU A 123 -3.11 -8.17 5.72
N VAL A 124 -4.22 -8.03 4.97
CA VAL A 124 -4.91 -6.75 4.78
C VAL A 124 -5.33 -6.14 6.12
N GLN A 125 -5.83 -6.95 7.07
CA GLN A 125 -6.16 -6.47 8.42
C GLN A 125 -4.91 -6.11 9.25
N LEU A 126 -3.79 -6.82 9.05
CA LEU A 126 -2.54 -6.54 9.75
C LEU A 126 -1.90 -5.24 9.28
N LEU A 127 -2.05 -4.90 8.00
CA LEU A 127 -1.53 -3.69 7.36
C LEU A 127 -2.01 -2.41 8.05
N ASP A 128 -3.30 -2.31 8.38
CA ASP A 128 -3.90 -1.13 8.99
C ASP A 128 -3.23 -0.69 10.30
N ASN A 129 -2.64 -1.64 11.03
CA ASN A 129 -2.02 -1.40 12.33
C ASN A 129 -0.51 -1.16 12.27
N GLN A 130 0.11 -1.21 11.10
CA GLN A 130 1.55 -0.97 10.97
C GLN A 130 1.86 0.52 10.84
N LYS A 131 3.01 0.93 11.41
CA LYS A 131 3.55 2.29 11.33
C LYS A 131 4.24 2.62 9.98
N CYS A 132 3.85 1.96 8.89
CA CYS A 132 4.44 2.15 7.56
C CYS A 132 3.41 2.76 6.60
N PRO A 133 3.70 3.80 5.81
CA PRO A 133 2.79 4.33 4.80
C PRO A 133 2.24 3.22 3.90
N ILE A 134 0.96 3.31 3.53
CA ILE A 134 0.33 2.36 2.62
C ILE A 134 -0.32 3.11 1.47
N LEU A 135 0.07 2.77 0.24
CA LEU A 135 -0.56 3.24 -0.97
C LEU A 135 -1.46 2.13 -1.52
N HIS A 136 -2.76 2.35 -1.46
CA HIS A 136 -3.73 1.51 -2.15
C HIS A 136 -3.88 2.02 -3.58
N LEU A 137 -3.60 1.20 -4.58
CA LEU A 137 -3.80 1.56 -5.97
C LEU A 137 -5.27 1.38 -6.34
N GLY A 138 -5.82 2.38 -7.01
CA GLY A 138 -7.15 2.31 -7.57
C GLY A 138 -7.24 1.33 -8.75
N ALA A 139 -8.47 1.05 -9.18
CA ALA A 139 -8.73 0.21 -10.36
C ALA A 139 -8.38 0.90 -11.69
N MET A 140 -8.12 2.21 -11.67
CA MET A 140 -7.79 2.98 -12.88
C MET A 140 -6.35 2.73 -13.30
N GLU A 141 -6.17 2.16 -14.49
CA GLU A 141 -4.87 2.00 -15.13
C GLU A 141 -4.30 3.38 -15.52
N ASN A 142 -3.00 3.58 -15.31
CA ASN A 142 -2.22 4.75 -15.72
C ASN A 142 -2.30 6.00 -14.83
N GLN A 143 -1.86 5.88 -13.57
CA GLN A 143 -1.41 7.05 -12.80
C GLN A 143 0.09 6.96 -12.58
N ASP A 144 0.86 7.16 -13.66
CA ASP A 144 2.32 7.07 -13.60
C ASP A 144 2.95 8.11 -12.66
N VAL A 145 2.23 9.20 -12.32
CA VAL A 145 2.76 10.25 -11.44
C VAL A 145 1.67 10.82 -10.52
N PHE A 146 1.82 10.67 -9.20
CA PHE A 146 0.96 11.33 -8.21
C PHE A 146 1.42 12.77 -7.95
N ASN A 147 0.70 13.74 -8.49
CA ASN A 147 1.07 15.16 -8.42
C ASN A 147 0.14 15.95 -7.51
N LYS A 148 -1.15 15.63 -7.51
CA LYS A 148 -2.18 16.40 -6.82
C LYS A 148 -2.97 15.49 -5.91
N ALA A 149 -2.95 15.82 -4.63
CA ALA A 149 -3.57 15.06 -3.57
C ALA A 149 -4.81 15.79 -3.02
N LEU A 150 -5.85 15.03 -2.69
CA LEU A 150 -6.97 15.50 -1.87
C LEU A 150 -6.83 14.90 -0.48
N TYR A 151 -6.77 15.75 0.55
CA TYR A 151 -6.73 15.28 1.93
C TYR A 151 -8.15 15.11 2.47
N ILE A 152 -8.45 13.92 2.98
CA ILE A 152 -9.68 13.62 3.68
C ILE A 152 -9.37 13.69 5.17
N GLU A 153 -9.81 14.77 5.80
CA GLU A 153 -9.54 15.04 7.21
C GLU A 153 -10.42 14.16 8.09
N ASN A 154 -9.78 13.35 8.94
CA ASN A 154 -10.48 12.65 10.00
C ASN A 154 -10.78 13.63 11.13
N THR A 155 -12.04 13.71 11.58
CA THR A 155 -12.46 14.61 12.68
C THR A 155 -11.70 14.36 13.99
N ALA A 156 -11.11 13.18 14.17
CA ALA A 156 -10.29 12.84 15.31
C ALA A 156 -8.79 13.05 15.09
N SER A 157 -8.35 13.48 13.89
CA SER A 157 -6.94 13.73 13.60
C SER A 157 -6.43 14.92 14.41
N THR A 158 -5.18 14.84 14.87
CA THR A 158 -4.52 15.91 15.64
C THR A 158 -3.35 16.54 14.89
N ILE A 159 -3.17 16.18 13.62
CA ILE A 159 -2.01 16.58 12.83
C ILE A 159 -2.29 17.91 12.12
N PRO A 160 -1.42 18.93 12.30
CA PRO A 160 -1.48 20.16 11.52
C PRO A 160 -1.33 19.87 10.01
N ILE A 161 -2.08 20.57 9.18
CA ILE A 161 -2.03 20.34 7.74
C ILE A 161 -0.68 20.71 7.13
N GLU A 162 0.05 21.68 7.70
CA GLU A 162 1.40 22.04 7.23
C GLU A 162 2.36 20.87 7.36
N ASP A 163 2.32 20.18 8.49
CA ASP A 163 3.15 19.00 8.78
C ASP A 163 2.87 17.87 7.80
N LEU A 164 1.59 17.63 7.51
CA LEU A 164 1.16 16.64 6.53
C LEU A 164 1.63 17.00 5.12
N GLN A 165 1.49 18.28 4.73
CA GLN A 165 1.90 18.79 3.43
C GLN A 165 3.41 18.66 3.23
N GLN A 166 4.22 18.99 4.25
CA GLN A 166 5.67 18.81 4.22
C GLN A 166 6.05 17.34 4.05
N PHE A 167 5.45 16.45 4.85
CA PHE A 167 5.70 15.02 4.78
C PHE A 167 5.39 14.44 3.39
N ILE A 168 4.25 14.80 2.80
CA ILE A 168 3.83 14.29 1.48
C ILE A 168 4.69 14.84 0.37
N THR A 169 4.99 16.15 0.39
CA THR A 169 5.85 16.78 -0.63
C THR A 169 7.24 16.13 -0.64
N LYS A 170 7.80 15.88 0.54
CA LYS A 170 9.13 15.27 0.71
C LYS A 170 9.17 13.80 0.28
N ASN A 171 8.18 13.00 0.68
CA ASN A 171 8.23 11.55 0.49
C ASN A 171 7.58 11.06 -0.82
N PHE A 172 6.53 11.74 -1.26
CA PHE A 172 5.67 11.34 -2.39
C PHE A 172 5.62 12.38 -3.52
N CYS A 173 6.11 13.60 -3.27
CA CYS A 173 6.12 14.71 -4.22
C CYS A 173 4.74 15.05 -4.79
N SER A 174 3.71 14.85 -3.98
CA SER A 174 2.36 15.30 -4.27
C SER A 174 2.06 16.54 -3.44
N GLN A 175 1.22 17.43 -3.97
CA GLN A 175 0.74 18.60 -3.26
C GLN A 175 -0.73 18.41 -2.88
N ILE A 176 -1.09 18.65 -1.61
CA ILE A 176 -2.50 18.70 -1.20
C ILE A 176 -3.10 19.95 -1.85
N VAL A 177 -4.04 19.75 -2.76
CA VAL A 177 -4.71 20.83 -3.50
C VAL A 177 -6.10 21.15 -2.96
N SER A 178 -6.66 20.26 -2.15
CA SER A 178 -7.98 20.43 -1.56
C SER A 178 -8.12 19.57 -0.30
N MET A 179 -9.03 19.95 0.59
CA MET A 179 -9.33 19.26 1.83
C MET A 179 -10.85 19.08 1.95
N THR A 180 -11.26 17.91 2.43
CA THR A 180 -12.66 17.64 2.79
C THR A 180 -12.73 16.99 4.16
N SER A 181 -13.70 17.39 4.99
CA SER A 181 -13.97 16.73 6.27
C SER A 181 -14.55 15.32 6.09
N ASP A 182 -14.35 14.49 7.10
CA ASP A 182 -14.62 13.05 7.15
C ASP A 182 -15.99 12.61 6.59
N ILE A 183 -15.95 11.50 5.85
CA ILE A 183 -17.08 10.85 5.17
C ILE A 183 -17.82 9.91 6.14
N GLU A 184 -17.25 9.63 7.32
CA GLU A 184 -17.86 8.70 8.29
C GLU A 184 -19.23 9.17 8.84
N THR A 185 -19.58 10.45 8.71
CA THR A 185 -20.84 11.05 9.21
C THR A 185 -21.91 11.35 8.15
N THR A 186 -21.59 11.30 6.86
CA THR A 186 -22.49 11.78 5.79
C THR A 186 -22.77 10.67 4.79
N ASN A 187 -24.03 10.51 4.37
CA ASN A 187 -24.45 9.50 3.40
C ASN A 187 -23.54 9.55 2.16
N LEU A 188 -22.75 8.49 1.93
CA LEU A 188 -21.76 8.38 0.86
C LEU A 188 -22.35 8.59 -0.54
N GLU A 189 -23.62 8.25 -0.74
CA GLU A 189 -24.33 8.42 -2.01
C GLU A 189 -24.51 9.92 -2.37
N GLU A 190 -24.63 10.80 -1.38
CA GLU A 190 -24.75 12.24 -1.58
C GLU A 190 -23.37 12.93 -1.74
N PHE A 191 -22.32 12.33 -1.19
CA PHE A 191 -20.97 12.93 -1.16
C PHE A 191 -20.10 12.53 -2.36
N THR A 192 -20.37 11.39 -2.97
CA THR A 192 -19.71 10.88 -4.18
C THR A 192 -19.72 11.88 -5.36
N PRO A 193 -20.85 12.53 -5.71
CA PRO A 193 -20.86 13.49 -6.82
C PRO A 193 -20.02 14.74 -6.52
N TYR A 194 -20.04 15.24 -5.29
CA TYR A 194 -19.23 16.39 -4.87
C TYR A 194 -17.73 16.08 -4.94
N LEU A 195 -17.30 14.92 -4.43
CA LEU A 195 -15.91 14.48 -4.55
C LEU A 195 -15.49 14.34 -6.00
N THR A 196 -16.33 13.73 -6.83
CA THR A 196 -16.05 13.55 -8.26
C THR A 196 -15.85 14.89 -8.98
N GLU A 197 -16.66 15.90 -8.64
CA GLU A 197 -16.51 17.25 -9.18
C GLU A 197 -15.19 17.90 -8.74
N VAL A 198 -14.86 17.84 -7.44
CA VAL A 198 -13.61 18.38 -6.90
C VAL A 198 -12.39 17.69 -7.49
N ILE A 199 -12.45 16.36 -7.64
CA ILE A 199 -11.40 15.54 -8.26
C ILE A 199 -11.17 15.98 -9.70
N ASN A 200 -12.24 16.06 -10.50
CA ASN A 200 -12.15 16.41 -11.91
C ASN A 200 -11.69 17.87 -12.12
N LYS A 201 -12.24 18.81 -11.35
CA LYS A 201 -11.93 20.24 -11.46
C LYS A 201 -10.48 20.55 -11.08
N ASN A 202 -9.95 19.88 -10.06
CA ASN A 202 -8.59 20.13 -9.58
C ASN A 202 -7.56 19.19 -10.19
N GLY A 203 -7.98 18.13 -10.90
CA GLY A 203 -7.12 17.10 -11.47
C GLY A 203 -6.43 16.26 -10.39
N VAL A 204 -7.17 15.92 -9.33
CA VAL A 204 -6.67 15.10 -8.22
C VAL A 204 -6.43 13.68 -8.70
N ASN A 205 -5.26 13.14 -8.39
CA ASN A 205 -4.92 11.75 -8.71
C ASN A 205 -4.44 10.94 -7.50
N LEU A 206 -4.46 11.52 -6.30
CA LEU A 206 -4.17 10.81 -5.05
C LEU A 206 -5.14 11.27 -3.96
N LEU A 207 -5.70 10.33 -3.20
CA LEU A 207 -6.42 10.63 -1.96
C LEU A 207 -5.49 10.38 -0.78
N VAL A 208 -5.52 11.24 0.22
CA VAL A 208 -4.69 11.12 1.42
C VAL A 208 -5.62 11.00 2.61
N LYS A 209 -5.40 9.98 3.44
CA LYS A 209 -6.10 9.78 4.71
C LYS A 209 -5.12 9.49 5.83
N THR A 210 -5.44 9.94 7.04
CA THR A 210 -4.73 9.53 8.25
C THR A 210 -5.36 8.28 8.86
N ARG A 211 -4.56 7.49 9.59
CA ARG A 211 -5.04 6.31 10.32
C ARG A 211 -4.44 6.22 11.72
N LYS A 212 -5.25 5.66 12.63
CA LYS A 212 -4.94 5.35 14.02
C LYS A 212 -4.99 3.83 14.25
N PRO A 213 -4.32 3.30 15.29
CA PRO A 213 -4.39 1.88 15.62
C PRO A 213 -5.83 1.46 15.92
N LYS A 214 -6.31 0.43 15.22
CA LYS A 214 -7.65 -0.15 15.43
C LYS A 214 -7.51 -1.51 16.12
N LYS A 215 -8.35 -1.77 17.13
CA LYS A 215 -8.45 -3.12 17.72
C LYS A 215 -8.86 -4.11 16.63
N ILE A 216 -8.02 -5.11 16.35
CA ILE A 216 -8.30 -6.15 15.36
C ILE A 216 -9.54 -6.94 15.81
N LYS A 217 -10.64 -6.84 15.07
CA LYS A 217 -11.86 -7.60 15.31
C LYS A 217 -11.92 -8.78 14.33
N LEU A 218 -11.43 -9.94 14.76
CA LEU A 218 -11.35 -11.20 13.99
C LEU A 218 -12.68 -11.73 13.39
N LYS A 219 -13.82 -11.09 13.63
CA LYS A 219 -15.16 -11.59 13.25
C LYS A 219 -15.99 -10.65 12.37
N LYS A 220 -15.47 -9.51 11.95
CA LYS A 220 -16.17 -8.66 10.97
C LYS A 220 -15.34 -8.64 9.71
N SER A 221 -15.97 -8.95 8.57
CA SER A 221 -15.41 -8.57 7.28
C SER A 221 -14.99 -7.10 7.39
N PRO A 222 -13.78 -6.73 6.92
CA PRO A 222 -13.45 -5.32 6.83
C PRO A 222 -14.58 -4.69 6.03
N LYS A 223 -15.29 -3.72 6.62
CA LYS A 223 -16.12 -2.83 5.81
C LYS A 223 -15.15 -2.31 4.76
N GLN A 224 -15.38 -2.65 3.49
CA GLN A 224 -14.57 -2.12 2.40
C GLN A 224 -14.47 -0.62 2.65
N ASP A 225 -13.25 -0.09 2.69
CA ASP A 225 -13.07 1.34 2.78
C ASP A 225 -13.74 1.91 1.52
N ASN A 226 -14.96 2.44 1.69
CA ASN A 226 -15.86 2.83 0.60
C ASN A 226 -15.24 3.89 -0.33
N ILE A 227 -14.14 4.51 0.08
CA ILE A 227 -13.32 5.46 -0.68
C ILE A 227 -12.58 4.79 -1.86
N ILE A 228 -12.27 3.48 -1.76
CA ILE A 228 -11.66 2.70 -2.85
C ILE A 228 -12.61 2.61 -4.06
N PHE A 229 -13.92 2.84 -3.86
CA PHE A 229 -14.95 2.78 -4.90
C PHE A 229 -14.81 3.85 -5.99
N LEU A 230 -14.17 4.98 -5.70
CA LEU A 230 -13.93 6.07 -6.67
C LEU A 230 -12.86 5.73 -7.72
N GLY A 231 -12.23 4.55 -7.64
CA GLY A 231 -11.19 4.12 -8.57
C GLY A 231 -9.86 4.89 -8.44
N LEU A 232 -9.76 5.82 -7.48
CA LEU A 232 -8.55 6.58 -7.18
C LEU A 232 -7.61 5.83 -6.24
N SER A 233 -6.31 6.14 -6.36
CA SER A 233 -5.30 5.67 -5.43
C SER A 233 -5.40 6.40 -4.09
N VAL A 234 -5.25 5.67 -2.98
CA VAL A 234 -5.38 6.18 -1.62
C VAL A 234 -4.09 5.96 -0.83
N LEU A 235 -3.43 7.05 -0.45
CA LEU A 235 -2.31 7.06 0.49
C LEU A 235 -2.83 7.15 1.93
N SER A 236 -2.53 6.12 2.71
CA SER A 236 -2.89 6.01 4.12
C SER A 236 -1.65 6.22 4.99
N LEU A 237 -1.69 7.25 5.83
CA LEU A 237 -0.58 7.67 6.67
C LEU A 237 -0.88 7.39 8.14
N TYR A 238 0.06 6.78 8.84
CA TYR A 238 -0.07 6.53 10.28
C TYR A 238 0.23 7.80 11.06
N GLU A 239 -0.68 8.23 11.93
CA GLU A 239 -0.59 9.57 12.53
C GLU A 239 0.70 9.79 13.34
N GLU A 240 1.07 8.83 14.18
CA GLU A 240 2.28 8.93 15.02
C GLU A 240 3.56 9.11 14.19
N MET A 241 3.62 8.56 12.98
CA MET A 241 4.79 8.64 12.12
C MET A 241 5.00 10.05 11.56
N VAL A 242 3.91 10.76 11.26
CA VAL A 242 3.99 12.15 10.77
C VAL A 242 4.49 13.06 11.89
N LEU A 243 4.02 12.83 13.12
CA LEU A 243 4.46 13.58 14.30
C LEU A 243 5.93 13.28 14.66
N GLU A 244 6.34 12.00 14.67
CA GLU A 244 7.72 11.57 14.95
C GLU A 244 8.73 12.18 13.97
N HIS A 245 8.36 12.35 12.69
CA HIS A 245 9.21 12.99 11.68
C HIS A 245 9.56 14.45 12.05
N ASN A 246 8.58 15.18 12.57
CA ASN A 246 8.75 16.60 12.94
C ASN A 246 9.59 16.74 14.21
N PHE A 247 9.45 15.82 15.16
CA PHE A 247 10.29 15.80 16.37
C PHE A 247 11.77 15.54 16.05
N GLN A 248 12.06 14.71 15.04
CA GLN A 248 13.45 14.46 14.63
C GLN A 248 14.09 15.69 13.96
N GLU A 249 13.34 16.46 13.18
CA GLU A 249 13.86 17.70 12.57
C GLU A 249 14.13 18.80 13.62
N LEU A 250 13.27 18.96 14.63
CA LEU A 250 13.49 19.92 15.73
C LEU A 250 14.71 19.58 16.61
N SER A 251 15.11 18.31 16.69
CA SER A 251 16.28 17.87 17.45
C SER A 251 17.62 18.02 16.71
N LEU A 252 17.58 18.38 15.42
CA LEU A 252 18.76 18.54 14.55
C LEU A 252 19.05 20.01 14.19
N THR A 253 18.28 20.94 14.74
CA THR A 253 18.45 22.40 14.67
C THR A 253 18.81 22.98 16.03
#